data_AF-A0A924GXK5-F1
#
_entry.id   AF-A0A924GXK5-F1
#
_cell.length_a   1.000
_cell.length_b   1.000
_cell.length_c   1.000
_cell.angle_alpha   90.00
_cell.angle_beta   90.00
_cell.angle_gamma   90.00
#
_symmetry.space_group_name_H-M   'P 1'
#
loop_
_entity.id
_entity.type
_entity.pdbx_description
1 polymer ?
#
loop_
_entity_poly.entity_id
_entity_poly.type
_entity_poly.pdbx_seq_one_letter_code
_entity_poly.pdbx_strand_id
1 'polypeptide(L)' 'MLYGDSDYLRVKTESEEAVAGRSPFRRDYARLLHSPSFRRLQGKTQLFPGHESDFFRNRLTHSLEVAQVAKGIALK' A
#
# COMPACT_ATOMS: atom_id res chain seq x y z
N MET A 1 2.08 -1.80 24.57
CA MET A 1 2.52 -1.93 23.17
C MET A 1 1.39 -1.38 22.31
N LEU A 2 1.64 -0.58 21.27
CA LEU A 2 0.60 0.10 20.47
C LEU A 2 -0.26 -0.83 19.59
N TYR A 3 0.10 -2.12 19.52
CA TYR A 3 -0.62 -3.16 18.78
C TYR A 3 -0.88 -4.36 19.69
N GLY A 4 -2.05 -4.98 19.55
CA GLY A 4 -2.45 -6.21 20.22
C GLY A 4 -2.41 -7.44 19.30
N ASP A 5 -2.57 -8.64 19.85
CA ASP A 5 -2.50 -9.90 19.10
C ASP A 5 -3.52 -9.97 17.95
N SER A 6 -4.67 -9.32 18.12
CA SER A 6 -5.72 -9.22 17.10
C SER A 6 -5.30 -8.43 15.85
N ASP A 7 -4.37 -7.49 15.97
CA ASP A 7 -3.96 -6.62 14.86
C ASP A 7 -3.16 -7.37 13.79
N TYR A 8 -2.61 -8.53 14.16
CA TYR A 8 -1.90 -9.44 13.24
C TYR A 8 -2.83 -10.44 12.56
N LEU A 9 -4.08 -10.56 13.03
CA LEU A 9 -5.03 -11.54 12.51
C LEU A 9 -5.79 -10.97 11.32
N ARG A 10 -6.01 -11.83 10.32
CA ARG A 10 -6.82 -11.48 9.15
C ARG A 10 -8.29 -11.49 9.54
N VAL A 11 -8.98 -10.37 9.33
CA VAL A 11 -10.42 -10.21 9.68
C VAL A 11 -11.31 -11.21 8.94
N LYS A 12 -10.93 -11.62 7.72
CA LYS A 12 -11.68 -12.60 6.94
C LYS A 12 -10.75 -13.69 6.43
N THR A 13 -10.99 -14.92 6.87
CA THR A 13 -10.39 -16.14 6.30
C THR A 13 -11.03 -16.38 4.94
N GLU A 14 -10.21 -16.51 3.90
CA GLU A 14 -10.70 -16.81 2.55
C GLU A 14 -10.99 -18.30 2.40
N SER A 15 -11.88 -18.67 1.49
CA SER A 15 -12.09 -20.08 1.15
C SER A 15 -10.79 -20.72 0.65
N GLU A 16 -10.59 -21.99 1.02
CA GLU A 16 -9.39 -22.79 0.69
C GLU A 16 -9.21 -23.08 -0.80
N GLU A 17 -10.09 -22.57 -1.66
CA GLU A 17 -9.89 -22.50 -3.11
C GLU A 17 -8.78 -21.48 -3.42
N ALA A 18 -7.58 -21.83 -2.98
CA ALA A 18 -6.35 -21.15 -3.31
C ALA A 18 -6.19 -21.24 -4.82
N VAL A 19 -6.53 -20.16 -5.53
CA VAL A 19 -6.08 -19.93 -6.90
C VAL A 19 -4.60 -20.31 -6.96
N ALA A 20 -4.31 -21.40 -7.67
CA ALA A 20 -2.98 -22.00 -7.70
C ALA A 20 -1.93 -20.95 -8.11
N GLY A 21 -0.91 -20.76 -7.29
CA GLY A 21 0.25 -19.93 -7.61
C GLY A 21 0.32 -18.51 -7.02
N ARG A 22 -0.63 -18.06 -6.18
CA ARG A 22 -0.49 -16.78 -5.45
C ARG A 22 -0.73 -16.92 -3.94
N SER A 23 0.22 -16.44 -3.14
CA SER A 23 0.04 -16.35 -1.69
C SER A 23 -1.12 -15.40 -1.33
N PRO A 24 -1.78 -15.60 -0.17
CA PRO A 24 -2.86 -14.71 0.26
C PRO A 24 -2.44 -13.23 0.35
N PHE A 25 -1.22 -12.96 0.80
CA PHE A 25 -0.65 -11.61 0.82
C PHE A 25 -0.45 -11.00 -0.58
N ARG A 26 0.03 -11.78 -1.56
CA ARG A 26 0.15 -11.30 -2.95
C ARG A 26 -1.21 -10.99 -3.57
N ARG A 27 -2.27 -11.71 -3.16
CA ARG A 27 -3.64 -11.46 -3.59
C ARG A 27 -4.16 -10.12 -3.05
N ASP A 28 -3.98 -9.85 -1.75
CA ASP A 28 -4.39 -8.58 -1.16
C ASP A 28 -3.60 -7.40 -1.75
N TYR A 29 -2.30 -7.58 -1.97
CA TYR A 29 -1.49 -6.58 -2.66
C TYR A 29 -2.04 -6.24 -4.05
N ALA A 30 -2.41 -7.25 -4.85
CA ALA A 30 -3.01 -7.03 -6.16
C ALA A 30 -4.36 -6.28 -6.06
N ARG A 31 -5.22 -6.63 -5.09
CA ARG A 31 -6.48 -5.91 -4.86
C ARG A 31 -6.25 -4.44 -4.53
N LEU A 32 -5.29 -4.14 -3.66
CA LEU A 32 -4.95 -2.77 -3.27
C LEU A 32 -4.42 -2.00 -4.47
N LEU A 33 -3.44 -2.56 -5.18
CA LEU A 33 -2.81 -1.95 -6.36
C LEU A 33 -3.81 -1.64 -7.48
N HIS A 34 -4.75 -2.55 -7.73
CA HIS A 34 -5.77 -2.38 -8.77
C HIS A 34 -7.06 -1.72 -8.28
N SER A 35 -7.11 -1.24 -7.03
CA SER A 35 -8.30 -0.58 -6.50
C SER A 35 -8.52 0.80 -7.13
N PRO A 36 -9.77 1.26 -7.31
CA PRO A 36 -10.07 2.63 -7.71
C PRO A 36 -9.53 3.66 -6.72
N SER A 37 -9.55 3.34 -5.42
CA SER A 37 -9.06 4.22 -4.36
C SER A 37 -7.56 4.48 -4.47
N PHE A 38 -6.76 3.46 -4.80
CA PHE A 38 -5.32 3.62 -5.01
C PHE A 38 -5.02 4.47 -6.25
N ARG A 39 -5.73 4.24 -7.37
CA ARG A 39 -5.60 5.08 -8.58
C ARG A 39 -5.90 6.56 -8.32
N ARG A 40 -6.89 6.87 -7.50
CA ARG A 40 -7.25 8.26 -7.14
C ARG A 40 -6.12 9.01 -6.43
N LEU A 41 -5.16 8.33 -5.81
CA LEU A 41 -4.01 8.98 -5.17
C LEU A 41 -3.13 9.74 -6.16
N GLN A 42 -3.16 9.39 -7.45
CA GLN A 42 -2.46 10.13 -8.50
C GLN A 42 -2.94 11.60 -8.57
N GLY A 43 -4.23 11.83 -8.36
CA GLY A 43 -4.84 13.16 -8.36
C GLY A 43 -4.90 13.84 -6.98
N LYS A 44 -4.24 13.26 -5.96
CA LYS A 44 -4.18 13.86 -4.62
C LYS A 44 -2.81 14.46 -4.38
N THR A 45 -2.77 15.74 -4.07
CA THR A 45 -1.54 16.44 -3.70
C THR A 45 -1.02 15.96 -2.33
N GLN A 46 0.30 15.76 -2.21
CA GLN A 46 0.96 15.43 -0.94
C GLN A 46 1.34 16.68 -0.14
N LEU A 47 1.71 17.77 -0.82
CA LEU A 47 2.00 19.09 -0.25
C LEU A 47 1.72 20.16 -1.32
N PHE A 48 1.13 21.30 -0.95
CA PHE A 48 1.01 22.42 -1.89
C PHE A 48 2.40 23.00 -2.16
N PRO A 49 2.80 23.12 -3.42
CA PRO A 49 4.07 23.75 -3.74
C PRO A 49 3.97 25.26 -3.54
N GLY A 50 4.92 25.81 -2.78
CA GLY A 50 5.39 27.16 -3.05
C GLY A 50 6.00 27.19 -4.46
N HIS A 51 6.02 28.37 -5.07
CA HIS A 51 6.20 28.70 -6.50
C HIS A 51 7.30 28.00 -7.37
N GLU A 52 8.01 26.96 -6.94
CA GLU A 52 9.24 26.51 -7.60
C GLU A 52 9.46 24.98 -7.65
N SER A 53 8.56 24.18 -8.24
CA SER A 53 8.96 22.82 -8.63
C SER A 53 8.11 22.21 -9.73
N ASP A 54 8.64 21.90 -10.90
CA ASP A 54 7.88 21.19 -11.93
C ASP A 54 7.61 19.71 -11.59
N PHE A 55 8.13 19.21 -10.47
CA PHE A 55 8.04 17.81 -10.03
C PHE A 55 7.29 17.67 -8.71
N PHE A 56 5.97 17.86 -8.75
CA PHE A 56 5.15 17.69 -7.55
C PHE A 56 4.93 16.21 -7.21
N ARG A 57 5.23 15.86 -5.96
CA ARG A 57 4.81 14.57 -5.40
C ARG A 57 3.30 14.56 -5.19
N ASN A 58 2.64 13.59 -5.79
CA ASN A 58 1.26 13.25 -5.42
C ASN A 58 1.27 12.16 -4.34
N ARG A 59 0.11 11.88 -3.75
CA ARG A 59 0.00 10.86 -2.69
C ARG A 59 0.39 9.48 -3.20
N LEU A 60 0.20 9.20 -4.51
CA LEU A 60 0.59 7.92 -5.10
C LEU A 60 2.11 7.74 -5.10
N THR A 61 2.86 8.70 -5.63
CA THR A 61 4.33 8.61 -5.69
C THR A 61 4.93 8.55 -4.29
N HIS A 62 4.40 9.34 -3.36
CA HIS A 62 4.81 9.27 -1.96
C HIS A 62 4.54 7.89 -1.33
N SER A 63 3.35 7.33 -1.51
CA SER A 63 3.02 6.00 -0.99
C SER A 63 3.93 4.89 -1.54
N LEU A 64 4.36 4.99 -2.80
CA LEU A 64 5.30 4.03 -3.40
C LEU A 64 6.69 4.10 -2.78
N GLU A 65 7.20 5.30 -2.51
CA GLU A 65 8.49 5.51 -1.82
C GLU A 65 8.44 4.96 -0.38
N VAL A 66 7.36 5.26 0.35
CA VAL A 66 7.15 4.73 1.72
C VAL A 66 7.13 3.20 1.71
N ALA A 67 6.44 2.58 0.74
CA ALA A 67 6.41 1.13 0.63
C ALA A 67 7.80 0.51 0.37
N GLN A 68 8.64 1.17 -0.43
CA GLN A 68 10.00 0.73 -0.71
C GLN A 68 10.90 0.84 0.54
N VAL A 69 10.82 1.95 1.28
CA VAL A 69 11.53 2.13 2.55
C VAL A 69 11.06 1.11 3.60
N ALA A 70 9.75 0.93 3.76
CA ALA A 70 9.18 -0.02 4.71
C ALA A 70 9.63 -1.46 4.42
N LYS A 71 9.69 -1.86 3.14
CA LYS A 71 10.23 -3.17 2.75
C LYS A 71 11.70 -3.31 3.14
N GLY A 72 12.51 -2.27 2.97
CA GLY A 72 13.91 -2.27 3.40
C GLY A 72 14.09 -2.40 4.92
N ILE A 73 13.15 -1.86 5.69
CA ILE A 73 13.13 -2.01 7.16
C ILE A 73 12.70 -3.43 7.55
N ALA A 74 11.67 -3.98 6.91
CA ALA A 74 11.12 -5.31 7.26
C ALA A 74 12.02 -6.49 6.86
N LEU A 75 12.90 -6.31 5.86
CA LEU A 75 13.87 -7.32 5.42
C LEU A 75 15.23 -7.22 6.13
N LYS A 76 15.42 -6.20 6.96
CA LYS A 76 16.57 -6.06 7.87
C LYS A 76 16.22 -6.67 9.21
#